data_AF-A0A317FUR1-F1
#
_entry.id   AF-A0A317FUR1-F1
#
_cell.length_a   1.000
_cell.length_b   1.000
_cell.length_c   1.000
_cell.angle_alpha   90.00
_cell.angle_beta   90.00
_cell.angle_gamma   90.00
#
_symmetry.space_group_name_H-M   'P 1'
#
loop_
_entity.id
_entity.type
_entity.pdbx_description
1 polymer ?
#
loop_
_entity_poly.entity_id
_entity_poly.type
_entity_poly.pdbx_seq_one_letter_code
_entity_poly.pdbx_strand_id
1 'polypeptide(L)'
;MEPVRRQQLIDATIESVAQKGLQATTINSISKNAGMSSGIISHYFGGKQGLIEATVRYLLSNLKDDLISKVNENTTATQRLMFIVESNFALVQQRKDTTRTWLSFWAQSMHDKELHRLQNVNSKRLQSNLTVSFKQLMPLAQATLAAELTAAMIDGLWLRAVLSQSDENQFKHSESLAKNYVHSLIKQYGA
;
A
#
# COMPACT_ATOMS: atom_id res chain seq x y z
N MET A 1 -3.36 -20.70 17.92
CA MET A 1 -3.56 -19.53 18.81
C MET A 1 -2.54 -18.41 18.57
N GLU A 2 -1.25 -18.71 18.45
CA GLU A 2 -0.20 -17.72 18.24
C GLU A 2 -0.38 -16.80 17.00
N PRO A 3 -0.77 -17.29 15.81
CA PRO A 3 -0.98 -16.43 14.64
C PRO A 3 -2.07 -15.37 14.84
N VAL A 4 -3.15 -15.73 15.55
CA VAL A 4 -4.26 -14.84 15.88
C VAL A 4 -3.78 -13.68 16.76
N ARG A 5 -2.95 -13.98 17.77
CA ARG A 5 -2.40 -12.96 18.68
C ARG A 5 -1.45 -11.99 17.96
N ARG A 6 -0.62 -12.50 17.04
CA ARG A 6 0.23 -11.62 16.21
C ARG A 6 -0.60 -10.69 15.34
N GLN A 7 -1.67 -11.21 14.72
CA GLN A 7 -2.55 -10.39 13.89
C GLN A 7 -3.29 -9.32 14.72
N GLN A 8 -3.80 -9.65 15.90
CA GLN A 8 -4.45 -8.69 16.80
C GLN A 8 -3.54 -7.51 17.16
N LEU A 9 -2.25 -7.76 17.38
CA LEU A 9 -1.27 -6.71 17.68
C LEU A 9 -0.96 -5.84 16.46
N ILE A 10 -0.93 -6.43 15.26
CA ILE A 10 -0.81 -5.69 14.00
C ILE A 10 -2.02 -4.78 13.79
N ASP A 11 -3.23 -5.32 13.95
CA ASP A 11 -4.47 -4.57 13.78
C ASP A 11 -4.57 -3.41 14.79
N ALA A 12 -4.24 -3.67 16.06
CA ALA A 12 -4.19 -2.64 17.11
C ALA A 12 -3.11 -1.58 16.84
N THR A 13 -2.02 -1.96 16.16
CA THR A 13 -0.99 -1.01 15.72
C THR A 13 -1.50 -0.11 14.62
N ILE A 14 -2.18 -0.66 13.60
CA ILE A 14 -2.81 0.14 12.53
C ILE A 14 -3.79 1.14 13.13
N GLU A 15 -4.66 0.69 14.03
CA GLU A 15 -5.62 1.57 14.70
C GLU A 15 -4.92 2.65 15.53
N SER A 16 -3.92 2.27 16.35
CA SER A 16 -3.23 3.24 17.19
C SER A 16 -2.46 4.28 16.37
N VAL A 17 -1.87 3.91 15.24
CA VAL A 17 -1.16 4.83 14.33
C VAL A 17 -2.17 5.74 13.62
N ALA A 18 -3.31 5.21 13.18
CA ALA A 18 -4.35 6.00 12.55
C ALA A 18 -4.93 7.11 13.45
N GLN A 19 -5.09 6.79 14.74
CA GLN A 19 -5.66 7.70 15.73
C GLN A 19 -4.66 8.73 16.25
N LYS A 20 -3.40 8.33 16.46
CA LYS A 20 -2.42 9.14 17.21
C LYS A 20 -1.18 9.54 16.40
N GLY A 21 -0.99 8.96 15.21
CA GLY A 21 0.26 9.04 14.46
C GLY A 21 1.34 8.13 15.03
N LEU A 22 2.31 7.75 14.18
CA LEU A 22 3.33 6.75 14.50
C LEU A 22 4.23 7.14 15.70
N GLN A 23 4.50 8.42 15.86
CA GLN A 23 5.33 8.93 16.95
C GLN A 23 4.67 8.76 18.31
N ALA A 24 3.37 9.10 18.42
CA ALA A 24 2.63 9.00 19.68
C ALA A 24 2.11 7.58 19.99
N THR A 25 2.20 6.64 19.04
CA THR A 25 1.92 5.22 19.28
C THR A 25 2.96 4.62 20.24
N THR A 26 2.52 4.00 21.34
CA THR A 26 3.41 3.35 22.32
C THR A 26 3.05 1.88 22.49
N ILE A 27 3.97 1.08 23.05
CA ILE A 27 3.69 -0.32 23.43
C ILE A 27 2.44 -0.39 24.31
N ASN A 28 2.31 0.51 25.29
CA ASN A 28 1.16 0.54 26.18
C ASN A 28 -0.15 0.89 25.45
N SER A 29 -0.13 1.83 24.49
CA SER A 29 -1.33 2.14 23.73
C SER A 29 -1.76 0.97 22.83
N ILE A 30 -0.80 0.30 22.19
CA ILE A 30 -1.08 -0.86 21.33
C ILE A 30 -1.63 -2.03 22.17
N SER A 31 -0.96 -2.38 23.26
CA SER A 31 -1.38 -3.46 24.15
C SER A 31 -2.74 -3.21 24.76
N LYS A 32 -3.05 -1.97 25.14
CA LYS A 32 -4.39 -1.58 25.61
C LYS A 32 -5.45 -1.78 24.51
N ASN A 33 -5.18 -1.33 23.28
CA ASN A 33 -6.10 -1.50 22.15
C ASN A 33 -6.31 -2.98 21.80
N ALA A 34 -5.26 -3.81 21.89
CA ALA A 34 -5.33 -5.24 21.62
C ALA A 34 -5.97 -6.07 22.77
N GLY A 35 -6.18 -5.47 23.95
CA GLY A 35 -6.61 -6.19 25.15
C GLY A 35 -5.55 -7.18 25.66
N MET A 36 -4.27 -6.86 25.49
CA MET A 36 -3.14 -7.75 25.82
C MET A 36 -2.12 -7.08 26.76
N SER A 37 -1.23 -7.88 27.37
CA SER A 37 -0.14 -7.34 28.18
C SER A 37 1.00 -6.79 27.32
N SER A 38 1.72 -5.77 27.80
CA SER A 38 2.86 -5.16 27.09
C SER A 38 4.01 -6.14 26.78
N GLY A 39 4.23 -7.12 27.66
CA GLY A 39 5.29 -8.13 27.48
C GLY A 39 5.13 -8.99 26.23
N ILE A 40 3.90 -9.16 25.74
CA ILE A 40 3.62 -9.98 24.57
C ILE A 40 4.21 -9.40 23.27
N ILE A 41 4.35 -8.07 23.21
CA ILE A 41 4.93 -7.37 22.04
C ILE A 41 6.43 -7.66 21.97
N SER A 42 7.12 -7.62 23.11
CA SER A 42 8.55 -7.99 23.17
C SER A 42 8.76 -9.44 22.76
N HIS A 43 7.89 -10.35 23.20
CA HIS A 43 7.96 -11.77 22.85
C HIS A 43 7.79 -12.03 21.35
N TYR A 44 6.81 -11.41 20.69
CA TYR A 44 6.51 -11.72 19.28
C TYR A 44 7.23 -10.86 18.25
N PHE A 45 7.68 -9.67 18.64
CA PHE A 45 8.19 -8.66 17.72
C PHE A 45 9.49 -8.01 18.17
N GLY A 46 10.04 -8.37 19.33
CA GLY A 46 11.27 -7.76 19.84
C GLY A 46 11.13 -6.28 20.25
N GLY A 47 9.90 -5.78 20.37
CA GLY A 47 9.60 -4.41 20.80
C GLY A 47 8.75 -3.60 19.81
N LYS A 48 8.66 -2.27 20.06
CA LYS A 48 7.85 -1.35 19.23
C LYS A 48 8.30 -1.39 17.77
N GLN A 49 9.60 -1.27 17.53
CA GLN A 49 10.15 -1.17 16.17
C GLN A 49 9.82 -2.40 15.33
N GLY A 50 10.08 -3.60 15.84
CA GLY A 50 9.75 -4.83 15.11
C GLY A 50 8.25 -5.03 14.89
N LEU A 51 7.39 -4.50 15.77
CA LEU A 51 5.94 -4.50 15.55
C LEU A 51 5.52 -3.52 14.46
N ILE A 52 6.13 -2.33 14.39
CA ILE A 52 5.91 -1.38 13.29
C ILE A 52 6.34 -2.02 11.97
N GLU A 53 7.53 -2.63 11.90
CA GLU A 53 8.02 -3.30 10.69
C GLU A 53 7.10 -4.44 10.27
N ALA A 54 6.65 -5.28 11.21
CA ALA A 54 5.70 -6.35 10.92
C ALA A 54 4.35 -5.81 10.40
N THR A 55 3.88 -4.70 10.96
CA THR A 55 2.65 -4.03 10.53
C THR A 55 2.78 -3.50 9.11
N VAL A 56 3.88 -2.84 8.78
CA VAL A 56 4.15 -2.34 7.41
C VAL A 56 4.25 -3.51 6.42
N ARG A 57 4.95 -4.59 6.78
CA ARG A 57 5.02 -5.80 5.94
C ARG A 57 3.64 -6.40 5.70
N TYR A 58 2.78 -6.42 6.72
CA TYR A 58 1.39 -6.87 6.58
C TYR A 58 0.62 -6.00 5.58
N LEU A 59 0.70 -4.67 5.69
CA LEU A 59 0.07 -3.75 4.73
C LEU A 59 0.59 -3.95 3.30
N LEU A 60 1.90 -4.18 3.16
CA LEU A 60 2.53 -4.45 1.87
C LEU A 60 2.07 -5.78 1.26
N SER A 61 1.93 -6.83 2.07
CA SER A 61 1.42 -8.13 1.62
C SER A 61 -0.03 -8.02 1.17
N ASN A 62 -0.88 -7.27 1.88
CA ASN A 62 -2.27 -7.07 1.49
C ASN A 62 -2.40 -6.45 0.07
N LEU A 63 -1.53 -5.50 -0.30
CA LEU A 63 -1.50 -4.95 -1.68
C LEU A 63 -1.24 -6.03 -2.73
N LYS A 64 -0.32 -6.96 -2.42
CA LYS A 64 0.05 -8.05 -3.31
C LYS A 64 -1.09 -9.06 -3.40
N ASP A 65 -1.66 -9.44 -2.26
CA ASP A 65 -2.68 -10.48 -2.18
C ASP A 65 -4.00 -10.01 -2.83
N ASP A 66 -4.35 -8.72 -2.71
CA ASP A 66 -5.49 -8.14 -3.43
C ASP A 66 -5.30 -8.26 -4.96
N LEU A 67 -4.13 -7.91 -5.49
CA LEU A 67 -3.83 -8.06 -6.92
C LEU A 67 -3.91 -9.54 -7.36
N ILE A 68 -3.31 -10.44 -6.59
CA ILE A 68 -3.31 -11.88 -6.91
C ILE A 68 -4.74 -12.42 -6.93
N SER A 69 -5.59 -12.01 -6.00
CA SER A 69 -6.99 -12.47 -5.94
C SER A 69 -7.83 -12.06 -7.16
N LYS A 70 -7.41 -11.05 -7.91
CA LYS A 70 -8.10 -10.53 -9.10
C LYS A 70 -7.58 -11.12 -10.42
N VAL A 71 -6.37 -11.68 -10.43
CA VAL A 71 -5.70 -12.17 -11.65
C VAL A 71 -5.90 -13.67 -11.81
N ASN A 72 -6.23 -14.08 -13.03
CA ASN A 72 -6.32 -15.48 -13.46
C ASN A 72 -5.67 -15.67 -14.85
N GLU A 73 -5.70 -16.89 -15.38
CA GLU A 73 -5.11 -17.26 -16.68
C GLU A 73 -5.68 -16.50 -17.88
N ASN A 74 -6.91 -15.99 -17.79
CA ASN A 74 -7.60 -15.25 -18.85
C ASN A 74 -7.44 -13.71 -18.71
N THR A 75 -6.68 -13.25 -17.72
CA THR A 75 -6.53 -11.82 -17.46
C THR A 75 -5.61 -11.17 -18.48
N THR A 76 -6.15 -10.24 -19.27
CA THR A 76 -5.38 -9.46 -20.25
C THR A 76 -4.40 -8.49 -19.57
N ALA A 77 -3.38 -8.05 -20.30
CA ALA A 77 -2.42 -7.05 -19.81
C ALA A 77 -3.11 -5.75 -19.35
N THR A 78 -4.11 -5.28 -20.11
CA THR A 78 -4.89 -4.08 -19.77
C THR A 78 -5.72 -4.28 -18.50
N GLN A 79 -6.44 -5.39 -18.37
CA GLN A 79 -7.18 -5.71 -17.14
C GLN A 79 -6.25 -5.78 -15.93
N ARG A 80 -5.08 -6.41 -16.08
CA ARG A 80 -4.07 -6.49 -15.02
C ARG A 80 -3.57 -5.11 -14.60
N LEU A 81 -3.38 -4.17 -15.53
CA LEU A 81 -3.05 -2.77 -15.19
C LEU A 81 -4.18 -2.11 -14.39
N MET A 82 -5.43 -2.32 -14.77
CA MET A 82 -6.57 -1.80 -14.02
C MET A 82 -6.62 -2.36 -12.60
N PHE A 83 -6.39 -3.67 -12.44
CA PHE A 83 -6.33 -4.30 -11.12
C PHE A 83 -5.17 -3.78 -10.27
N ILE A 84 -4.00 -3.50 -10.86
CA ILE A 84 -2.89 -2.86 -10.13
C ILE A 84 -3.32 -1.49 -9.61
N VAL A 85 -3.96 -0.67 -10.45
CA VAL A 85 -4.47 0.64 -10.00
C VAL A 85 -5.48 0.44 -8.87
N GLU A 86 -6.50 -0.40 -9.07
CA GLU A 86 -7.52 -0.71 -8.06
C GLU A 86 -6.92 -1.14 -6.73
N SER A 87 -5.95 -2.06 -6.71
CA SER A 87 -5.34 -2.55 -5.48
C SER A 87 -4.68 -1.45 -4.65
N ASN A 88 -4.09 -0.44 -5.30
CA ASN A 88 -3.49 0.70 -4.61
C ASN A 88 -4.53 1.66 -3.99
N PHE A 89 -5.76 1.68 -4.51
CA PHE A 89 -6.86 2.48 -3.95
C PHE A 89 -7.77 1.69 -2.99
N ALA A 90 -7.92 0.38 -3.19
CA ALA A 90 -8.84 -0.48 -2.44
C ALA A 90 -8.48 -0.59 -0.95
N LEU A 91 -7.19 -0.64 -0.63
CA LEU A 91 -6.70 -0.71 0.76
C LEU A 91 -7.10 0.50 1.61
N VAL A 92 -7.39 1.63 0.96
CA VAL A 92 -7.82 2.88 1.60
C VAL A 92 -9.33 3.00 1.66
N GLN A 93 -10.05 2.48 0.67
CA GLN A 93 -11.52 2.45 0.69
C GLN A 93 -12.06 1.51 1.78
N GLN A 94 -11.34 0.45 2.12
CA GLN A 94 -11.82 -0.57 3.08
C GLN A 94 -11.66 -0.16 4.55
N ARG A 95 -10.67 0.67 4.91
CA ARG A 95 -10.46 1.15 6.29
C ARG A 95 -9.84 2.55 6.29
N LYS A 96 -10.56 3.55 6.82
CA LYS A 96 -10.07 4.93 7.01
C LYS A 96 -8.74 4.99 7.78
N ASP A 97 -8.51 4.02 8.66
CA ASP A 97 -7.34 3.94 9.52
C ASP A 97 -6.05 3.53 8.78
N THR A 98 -6.18 2.77 7.70
CA THR A 98 -5.02 2.27 6.94
C THR A 98 -4.32 3.38 6.17
N THR A 99 -5.05 4.39 5.71
CA THR A 99 -4.55 5.53 4.94
C THR A 99 -3.56 6.40 5.73
N ARG A 100 -3.95 6.76 6.95
CA ARG A 100 -3.10 7.56 7.86
C ARG A 100 -1.86 6.79 8.29
N THR A 101 -2.00 5.48 8.42
CA THR A 101 -0.89 4.57 8.72
C THR A 101 0.12 4.55 7.58
N TRP A 102 -0.34 4.48 6.32
CA TRP A 102 0.54 4.56 5.14
C TRP A 102 1.29 5.89 5.02
N LEU A 103 0.61 7.02 5.21
CA LEU A 103 1.26 8.32 5.17
C LEU A 103 2.29 8.48 6.29
N SER A 104 1.97 8.00 7.50
CA SER A 104 2.90 7.99 8.63
C SER A 104 4.13 7.11 8.34
N PHE A 105 3.92 5.96 7.69
CA PHE A 105 5.00 5.08 7.25
C PHE A 105 5.91 5.77 6.23
N TRP A 106 5.35 6.40 5.17
CA TRP A 106 6.14 7.12 4.18
C TRP A 106 7.00 8.21 4.83
N ALA A 107 6.40 9.03 5.69
CA ALA A 107 7.12 10.07 6.41
C ALA A 107 8.29 9.50 7.23
N GLN A 108 8.04 8.41 7.96
CA GLN A 108 9.08 7.78 8.79
C GLN A 108 10.16 7.06 7.98
N SER A 109 9.82 6.52 6.80
CA SER A 109 10.76 5.81 5.94
C SER A 109 11.93 6.68 5.46
N MET A 110 11.79 8.01 5.50
CA MET A 110 12.89 8.94 5.20
C MET A 110 13.97 8.97 6.29
N HIS A 111 13.65 8.50 7.49
CA HIS A 111 14.50 8.59 8.68
C HIS A 111 14.88 7.24 9.29
N ASP A 112 14.27 6.15 8.81
CA ASP A 112 14.48 4.79 9.31
C ASP A 112 14.94 3.86 8.19
N LYS A 113 16.10 3.21 8.37
CA LYS A 113 16.74 2.39 7.34
C LYS A 113 15.92 1.16 6.95
N GLU A 114 15.28 0.50 7.91
CA GLU A 114 14.49 -0.70 7.62
C GLU A 114 13.17 -0.35 6.95
N LEU A 115 12.51 0.71 7.39
CA LEU A 115 11.31 1.22 6.74
C LEU A 115 11.61 1.74 5.32
N HIS A 116 12.75 2.42 5.12
CA HIS A 116 13.24 2.79 3.79
C HIS A 116 13.44 1.58 2.90
N ARG A 117 14.04 0.50 3.42
CA ARG A 117 14.23 -0.75 2.68
C ARG A 117 12.89 -1.36 2.26
N LEU A 118 11.89 -1.37 3.15
CA LEU A 118 10.53 -1.85 2.84
C LEU A 118 9.84 -0.99 1.78
N GLN A 119 9.97 0.34 1.86
CA GLN A 119 9.41 1.23 0.84
C GLN A 119 10.05 1.01 -0.52
N ASN A 120 11.38 0.83 -0.58
CA ASN A 120 12.06 0.51 -1.83
C ASN A 120 11.61 -0.81 -2.45
N VAL A 121 11.37 -1.84 -1.63
CA VAL A 121 10.79 -3.11 -2.10
C VAL A 121 9.39 -2.87 -2.68
N ASN A 122 8.57 -2.07 -2.02
CA ASN A 122 7.24 -1.72 -2.49
C ASN A 122 7.26 -1.01 -3.85
N SER A 123 8.05 0.06 -3.96
CA SER A 123 8.16 0.87 -5.19
C SER A 123 8.69 0.04 -6.35
N LYS A 124 9.75 -0.77 -6.13
CA LYS A 124 10.29 -1.66 -7.17
C LYS A 124 9.27 -2.73 -7.59
N ARG A 125 8.49 -3.26 -6.64
CA ARG A 125 7.42 -4.22 -6.94
C ARG A 125 6.34 -3.56 -7.82
N LEU A 126 5.86 -2.38 -7.46
CA LEU A 126 4.85 -1.66 -8.24
C LEU A 126 5.36 -1.40 -9.66
N GLN A 127 6.56 -0.83 -9.78
CA GLN A 127 7.22 -0.56 -11.06
C GLN A 127 7.32 -1.82 -11.91
N SER A 128 7.86 -2.91 -11.35
CA SER A 128 8.03 -4.18 -12.07
C SER A 128 6.70 -4.77 -12.53
N ASN A 129 5.67 -4.72 -11.69
CA ASN A 129 4.35 -5.22 -12.04
C ASN A 129 3.72 -4.42 -13.19
N LEU A 130 3.84 -3.10 -13.17
CA LEU A 130 3.37 -2.23 -14.24
C LEU A 130 4.15 -2.50 -15.54
N THR A 131 5.49 -2.54 -15.49
CA THR A 131 6.34 -2.80 -16.67
C THR A 131 6.01 -4.15 -17.31
N VAL A 132 5.76 -5.20 -16.51
CA VAL A 132 5.39 -6.53 -17.02
C VAL A 132 4.07 -6.52 -17.79
N SER A 133 3.10 -5.71 -17.38
CA SER A 133 1.86 -5.57 -18.14
C SER A 133 2.04 -4.66 -19.35
N PHE A 134 2.67 -3.49 -19.19
CA PHE A 134 2.85 -2.56 -20.29
C PHE A 134 3.68 -3.14 -21.44
N LYS A 135 4.72 -3.94 -21.16
CA LYS A 135 5.57 -4.53 -22.22
C LYS A 135 4.82 -5.50 -23.15
N GLN A 136 3.61 -5.92 -22.80
CA GLN A 136 2.74 -6.74 -23.65
C GLN A 136 1.92 -5.89 -24.63
N LEU A 137 1.88 -4.58 -24.41
CA LEU A 137 1.06 -3.62 -25.16
C LEU A 137 1.92 -2.62 -25.95
N MET A 138 3.18 -2.43 -25.57
CA MET A 138 4.09 -1.44 -26.16
C MET A 138 5.56 -1.89 -26.03
N PRO A 139 6.51 -1.28 -26.78
CA PRO A 139 7.92 -1.63 -26.67
C PRO A 139 8.51 -1.33 -25.28
N LEU A 140 9.57 -2.03 -24.91
CA LEU A 140 10.10 -2.04 -23.53
C LEU A 140 10.49 -0.65 -23.00
N ALA A 141 11.04 0.22 -23.84
CA ALA A 141 11.42 1.57 -23.44
C ALA A 141 10.18 2.39 -23.01
N GLN A 142 9.13 2.36 -23.85
CA GLN A 142 7.85 3.00 -23.56
C GLN A 142 7.15 2.34 -22.37
N ALA A 143 7.22 1.01 -22.25
CA ALA A 143 6.63 0.30 -21.12
C ALA A 143 7.28 0.69 -19.77
N THR A 144 8.59 0.87 -19.75
CA THR A 144 9.33 1.30 -18.55
C THR A 144 8.95 2.72 -18.16
N LEU A 145 8.89 3.63 -19.13
CA LEU A 145 8.43 5.01 -18.93
C LEU A 145 6.97 5.07 -18.46
N ALA A 146 6.08 4.34 -19.13
CA ALA A 146 4.65 4.27 -18.79
C ALA A 146 4.44 3.73 -17.37
N ALA A 147 5.23 2.74 -16.95
CA ALA A 147 5.21 2.22 -15.60
C ALA A 147 5.63 3.27 -14.56
N GLU A 148 6.70 4.04 -14.83
CA GLU A 148 7.18 5.10 -13.93
C GLU A 148 6.14 6.21 -13.79
N LEU A 149 5.61 6.69 -14.92
CA LEU A 149 4.56 7.70 -14.96
C LEU A 149 3.28 7.23 -14.26
N THR A 150 2.89 5.97 -14.46
CA THR A 150 1.71 5.39 -13.81
C THR A 150 1.91 5.27 -12.30
N ALA A 151 3.08 4.81 -11.84
CA ALA A 151 3.38 4.72 -10.42
C ALA A 151 3.31 6.11 -9.75
N ALA A 152 3.96 7.12 -10.36
CA ALA A 152 3.90 8.50 -9.88
C ALA A 152 2.47 9.07 -9.85
N MET A 153 1.65 8.74 -10.86
CA MET A 153 0.25 9.16 -10.92
C MET A 153 -0.60 8.52 -9.81
N ILE A 154 -0.41 7.21 -9.57
CA ILE A 154 -1.09 6.50 -8.48
C ILE A 154 -0.75 7.16 -7.14
N ASP A 155 0.54 7.32 -6.82
CA ASP A 155 0.99 7.87 -5.54
C ASP A 155 0.53 9.33 -5.37
N GLY A 156 0.60 10.14 -6.43
CA GLY A 156 0.20 11.55 -6.40
C GLY A 156 -1.31 11.76 -6.22
N LEU A 157 -2.14 11.00 -6.94
CA LEU A 157 -3.60 11.05 -6.80
C LEU A 157 -4.02 10.51 -5.44
N TRP A 158 -3.43 9.40 -5.01
CA TRP A 158 -3.65 8.84 -3.69
C TRP A 158 -3.35 9.87 -2.60
N LEU A 159 -2.13 10.45 -2.59
CA LEU A 159 -1.70 11.42 -1.59
C LEU A 159 -2.63 12.64 -1.54
N ARG A 160 -3.04 13.17 -2.70
CA ARG A 160 -3.99 14.28 -2.78
C ARG A 160 -5.35 13.94 -2.18
N ALA A 161 -5.89 12.76 -2.45
CA ALA A 161 -7.15 12.29 -1.87
C ALA A 161 -7.03 12.15 -0.34
N VAL A 162 -5.91 11.60 0.16
CA VAL A 162 -5.65 11.50 1.60
C VAL A 162 -5.63 12.88 2.27
N LEU A 163 -4.81 13.80 1.74
CA LEU A 163 -4.61 15.12 2.34
C LEU A 163 -5.86 16.00 2.28
N SER A 164 -6.69 15.80 1.26
CA SER A 164 -7.98 16.51 1.10
C SER A 164 -9.08 15.93 1.99
N GLN A 165 -8.80 14.88 2.78
CA GLN A 165 -9.77 14.14 3.58
C GLN A 165 -10.95 13.65 2.74
N SER A 166 -10.63 13.15 1.54
CA SER A 166 -11.62 12.76 0.56
C SER A 166 -12.57 11.68 1.05
N ASP A 167 -13.84 11.80 0.65
CA ASP A 167 -14.83 10.73 0.85
C ASP A 167 -14.62 9.58 -0.14
N GLU A 168 -15.43 8.52 0.01
CA GLU A 168 -15.33 7.34 -0.83
C GLU A 168 -15.51 7.66 -2.33
N ASN A 169 -16.39 8.61 -2.67
CA ASN A 169 -16.65 8.99 -4.06
C ASN A 169 -15.45 9.71 -4.68
N GLN A 170 -14.81 10.59 -3.92
CA GLN A 170 -13.60 11.29 -4.35
C GLN A 170 -12.39 10.35 -4.49
N PHE A 171 -12.29 9.31 -3.64
CA PHE A 171 -11.29 8.25 -3.83
C PHE A 171 -11.55 7.44 -5.10
N LYS A 172 -12.79 7.03 -5.36
CA LYS A 172 -13.18 6.36 -6.61
C LYS A 172 -12.94 7.21 -7.84
N HIS A 173 -13.14 8.52 -7.73
CA HIS A 173 -12.81 9.46 -8.79
C HIS A 173 -11.30 9.49 -9.06
N SER A 174 -10.47 9.56 -8.01
CA SER A 174 -9.01 9.53 -8.13
C SER A 174 -8.52 8.22 -8.77
N GLU A 175 -9.10 7.08 -8.38
CA GLU A 175 -8.84 5.79 -9.00
C GLU A 175 -9.20 5.80 -10.51
N SER A 176 -10.36 6.36 -10.86
CA SER A 176 -10.80 6.49 -12.25
C SER A 176 -9.88 7.37 -13.09
N LEU A 177 -9.37 8.46 -12.51
CA LEU A 177 -8.36 9.32 -13.15
C LEU A 177 -7.07 8.55 -13.45
N ALA A 178 -6.58 7.75 -12.49
CA ALA A 178 -5.40 6.91 -12.69
C ALA A 178 -5.63 5.87 -13.80
N LYS A 179 -6.79 5.21 -13.84
CA LYS A 179 -7.15 4.26 -14.91
C LYS A 179 -7.21 4.93 -16.28
N ASN A 180 -7.85 6.11 -16.37
CA ASN A 180 -7.93 6.89 -17.61
C ASN A 180 -6.53 7.29 -18.11
N TYR A 181 -5.62 7.65 -17.21
CA TYR A 181 -4.24 7.94 -17.55
C TYR A 181 -3.50 6.72 -18.09
N VAL A 182 -3.69 5.54 -17.51
CA VAL A 182 -3.13 4.29 -18.08
C VAL A 182 -3.66 4.04 -19.50
N HIS A 183 -4.97 4.23 -19.72
CA HIS A 183 -5.54 4.09 -21.06
C HIS A 183 -4.97 5.09 -22.07
N SER A 184 -4.70 6.34 -21.66
CA SER A 184 -4.09 7.32 -22.56
C SER A 184 -2.66 6.94 -22.93
N LEU A 185 -1.87 6.41 -21.99
CA LEU A 185 -0.53 5.89 -22.27
C LEU A 185 -0.56 4.71 -23.25
N ILE A 186 -1.50 3.78 -23.08
CA ILE A 186 -1.69 2.66 -24.03
C ILE A 186 -2.09 3.19 -25.41
N LYS A 187 -2.99 4.18 -25.49
CA LYS A 187 -3.38 4.77 -26.78
C LYS A 187 -2.23 5.52 -27.46
N GLN A 188 -1.36 6.16 -26.68
CA GLN A 188 -0.26 6.97 -27.19
C GLN A 188 0.94 6.13 -27.64
N TYR A 189 1.27 5.07 -26.91
CA TYR A 189 2.49 4.29 -27.10
C TYR A 189 2.24 2.83 -27.49
N GLY A 190 0.99 2.38 -27.49
CA GLY A 190 0.61 1.03 -27.87
C GLY A 190 0.88 0.75 -29.35
N ALA A 191 1.19 -0.51 -29.64
CA ALA A 191 1.33 -1.03 -31.00
C ALA A 191 -0.03 -1.42 -31.60
#